data_AF-A0A955PJM7-F1
#
_entry.id   AF-A0A955PJM7-F1
#
_cell.length_a   1.000
_cell.length_b   1.000
_cell.length_c   1.000
_cell.angle_alpha   90.00
_cell.angle_beta   90.00
_cell.angle_gamma   90.00
#
_symmetry.space_group_name_H-M   'P 1'
#
loop_
_entity.id
_entity.type
_entity.pdbx_description
1 polymer ?
#
loop_
_entity_poly.entity_id
_entity_poly.type
_entity_poly.pdbx_seq_one_letter_code
_entity_poly.pdbx_strand_id
1 'polypeptide(L)'
;MEEDRRLYTPMSRGTYAWQREYKKRTSVERVNSRLDVSFGFERHFIRRKKKIKARMGLALVVMLAMAVGWIESGEPEKMRSLVQPRAA
;
A
#
# COMPACT_ATOMS: atom_id res chain seq x y z
N MET A 1 4.26 -19.05 4.31
CA MET A 1 3.30 -19.85 5.09
C MET A 1 2.44 -20.54 4.07
N GLU A 2 2.44 -21.87 4.08
CA GLU A 2 1.57 -22.65 3.21
C GLU A 2 0.25 -22.80 3.99
N GLU A 3 -0.75 -22.00 3.64
CA GLU A 3 -2.05 -22.02 4.32
C GLU A 3 -2.73 -23.36 4.05
N ASP A 4 -3.18 -24.02 5.11
CA ASP A 4 -3.94 -25.27 4.98
C ASP A 4 -5.24 -24.98 4.21
N ARG A 5 -5.29 -25.47 2.96
CA ARG A 5 -6.44 -25.30 2.06
C ARG A 5 -7.71 -25.95 2.58
N ARG A 6 -7.61 -26.89 3.52
CA ARG A 6 -8.79 -27.51 4.16
C ARG A 6 -9.47 -26.53 5.12
N LEU A 7 -8.68 -25.69 5.80
CA LEU A 7 -9.18 -24.63 6.67
C LEU A 7 -9.57 -23.38 5.87
N TYR A 8 -8.79 -23.03 4.83
CA TYR A 8 -9.02 -21.86 4.00
C TYR A 8 -9.28 -22.27 2.55
N THR A 9 -10.52 -22.71 2.29
CA THR A 9 -10.93 -23.07 0.94
C THR A 9 -10.87 -21.84 0.02
N PRO A 10 -10.15 -21.90 -1.11
CA PRO A 10 -10.03 -20.76 -2.01
C PRO A 10 -11.40 -20.40 -2.59
N MET A 11 -11.71 -19.11 -2.59
CA MET A 11 -12.94 -18.60 -3.16
C MET A 11 -12.99 -18.86 -4.67
N SER A 12 -14.07 -19.47 -5.15
CA SER A 12 -14.25 -19.75 -6.57
C SER A 12 -14.35 -18.46 -7.38
N ARG A 13 -13.57 -18.36 -8.48
CA ARG A 13 -13.43 -17.13 -9.28
C ARG A 13 -14.71 -16.66 -9.97
N GLY A 14 -15.65 -17.58 -10.21
CA GLY A 14 -16.93 -17.27 -10.86
C GLY A 14 -17.99 -16.66 -9.92
N THR A 15 -17.70 -16.59 -8.62
CA THR A 15 -18.69 -16.15 -7.63
C THR A 15 -18.77 -14.62 -7.53
N TYR A 16 -19.94 -14.10 -7.16
CA TYR A 16 -20.10 -12.68 -6.83
C TYR A 16 -19.19 -12.23 -5.68
N ALA A 17 -18.90 -13.12 -4.73
CA ALA A 17 -17.96 -12.87 -3.65
C ALA A 17 -16.56 -12.59 -4.21
N TRP A 18 -16.08 -13.37 -5.18
CA TRP A 18 -14.79 -13.17 -5.81
C TRP A 18 -14.73 -11.85 -6.55
N GLN A 19 -15.74 -11.55 -7.36
CA GLN A 19 -15.81 -10.30 -8.11
C GLN A 19 -15.76 -9.07 -7.20
N ARG A 20 -16.52 -9.10 -6.09
CA ARG A 20 -16.53 -8.03 -5.09
C ARG A 20 -15.18 -7.84 -4.43
N GLU A 21 -14.51 -8.92 -4.05
CA GLU A 21 -13.18 -8.83 -3.42
C GLU A 21 -12.11 -8.39 -4.42
N TYR A 22 -12.13 -8.97 -5.61
CA TYR A 22 -11.21 -8.62 -6.68
C TYR A 22 -11.35 -7.15 -7.12
N LYS A 23 -12.54 -6.56 -7.03
CA LYS A 23 -12.75 -5.13 -7.30
C LYS A 23 -11.96 -4.22 -6.36
N LYS A 24 -11.54 -4.68 -5.18
CA LYS A 24 -10.66 -3.93 -4.26
C LYS A 24 -9.20 -3.89 -4.73
N ARG A 25 -8.81 -4.67 -5.76
CA ARG A 25 -7.43 -4.69 -6.30
C ARG A 25 -6.89 -3.30 -6.63
N THR A 26 -7.73 -2.42 -7.14
CA THR A 26 -7.32 -1.08 -7.56
C THR A 26 -6.79 -0.26 -6.40
N SER A 27 -7.29 -0.49 -5.18
CA SER A 27 -6.76 0.15 -3.98
C SER A 27 -5.33 -0.31 -3.69
N VAL A 28 -5.05 -1.61 -3.85
CA VAL A 28 -3.71 -2.19 -3.69
C VAL A 28 -2.76 -1.69 -4.79
N GLU A 29 -3.22 -1.65 -6.04
CA GLU A 29 -2.44 -1.14 -7.18
C GLU A 29 -2.04 0.33 -6.98
N ARG A 30 -2.93 1.17 -6.41
CA ARG A 30 -2.61 2.56 -6.07
C ARG A 30 -1.52 2.68 -5.01
N VAL A 31 -1.56 1.82 -3.99
CA VAL A 31 -0.50 1.79 -2.95
C VAL A 31 0.83 1.37 -3.58
N ASN A 32 0.83 0.34 -4.44
CA ASN A 32 2.03 -0.10 -5.14
C ASN A 32 2.59 0.99 -6.06
N SER A 33 1.74 1.68 -6.82
CA SER A 33 2.16 2.78 -7.68
C SER A 33 2.83 3.92 -6.90
N ARG A 34 2.34 4.26 -5.70
CA ARG A 34 2.98 5.27 -4.84
C ARG A 34 4.31 4.82 -4.29
N LEU A 35 4.39 3.57 -3.85
CA LEU A 35 5.65 2.96 -3.42
C LEU A 35 6.68 3.04 -4.55
N ASP A 36 6.29 2.69 -5.77
CA ASP A 36 7.19 2.62 -6.91
C ASP A 36 7.65 4.01 -7.37
N VAL A 37 6.70 4.92 -7.61
CA VAL A 37 6.94 6.25 -8.20
C VAL A 37 7.39 7.27 -7.16
N SER A 38 6.63 7.44 -6.06
CA SER A 38 6.89 8.53 -5.09
C SER A 38 8.13 8.29 -4.24
N PHE A 39 8.48 7.03 -3.95
CA PHE A 39 9.71 6.68 -3.24
C PHE A 39 10.85 6.28 -4.18
N GLY A 40 10.62 6.30 -5.50
CA GLY A 40 11.63 6.07 -6.53
C GLY A 40 12.18 4.64 -6.57
N PHE A 41 11.41 3.64 -6.14
CA PHE A 41 11.81 2.23 -6.23
C PHE A 41 11.79 1.70 -7.67
N GLU A 42 11.10 2.39 -8.58
CA GLU A 42 11.15 2.14 -10.03
C GLU A 42 12.59 2.23 -10.58
N ARG A 43 13.42 3.03 -9.90
CA ARG A 43 14.85 3.18 -10.22
C ARG A 43 15.64 2.16 -9.43
N HIS A 44 16.12 1.15 -10.13
CA HIS A 44 16.72 -0.06 -9.56
C HIS A 44 18.17 0.16 -9.08
N PHE A 45 18.40 1.12 -8.19
CA PHE A 45 19.74 1.38 -7.62
C PHE A 45 20.12 0.41 -6.49
N ILE A 46 19.17 -0.36 -5.97
CA ILE A 46 19.36 -1.19 -4.77
C ILE A 46 19.50 -2.66 -5.14
N ARG A 47 20.73 -3.18 -5.07
CA ARG A 47 21.04 -4.56 -5.49
C ARG A 47 20.64 -5.66 -4.50
N ARG A 48 20.62 -5.39 -3.18
CA ARG A 48 20.40 -6.44 -2.15
C ARG A 48 18.95 -6.48 -1.68
N LYS A 49 18.35 -7.68 -1.69
CA LYS A 49 16.98 -7.95 -1.21
C LYS A 49 16.73 -7.48 0.23
N LYS A 50 17.70 -7.62 1.14
CA LYS A 50 17.59 -7.12 2.51
C LYS A 50 17.45 -5.59 2.57
N LYS A 51 18.21 -4.86 1.73
CA LYS A 51 18.20 -3.40 1.69
C LYS A 51 16.88 -2.86 1.13
N ILE A 52 16.34 -3.46 0.06
CA ILE A 52 15.06 -3.04 -0.49
C ILE A 52 13.91 -3.36 0.48
N LYS A 53 13.92 -4.53 1.13
CA LYS A 53 12.92 -4.87 2.16
C LYS A 53 12.86 -3.84 3.29
N ALA A 54 14.01 -3.45 3.82
CA ALA A 54 14.07 -2.44 4.88
C ALA A 54 13.51 -1.08 4.41
N ARG A 55 13.88 -0.63 3.20
CA ARG A 55 13.41 0.65 2.65
C ARG A 55 11.92 0.64 2.31
N MET A 56 11.40 -0.44 1.74
CA MET A 56 9.97 -0.60 1.50
C MET A 56 9.18 -0.60 2.81
N GLY A 57 9.69 -1.28 3.85
CA GLY A 57 9.08 -1.25 5.18
C GLY A 57 9.02 0.17 5.74
N LEU A 58 10.13 0.92 5.64
CA LEU A 58 10.16 2.32 6.08
C LEU A 58 9.19 3.20 5.28
N ALA A 59 9.13 3.05 3.96
CA ALA A 59 8.20 3.80 3.11
C ALA A 59 6.73 3.56 3.49
N LEU A 60 6.38 2.31 3.81
CA LEU A 60 5.04 1.95 4.30
C LEU A 60 4.72 2.63 5.64
N VAL A 61 5.67 2.63 6.58
CA VAL A 61 5.51 3.31 7.88
C VAL A 61 5.33 4.82 7.69
N VAL A 62 6.11 5.44 6.81
CA VAL A 62 5.99 6.88 6.51
C VAL A 62 4.62 7.20 5.90
N MET A 63 4.13 6.40 4.94
CA MET A 63 2.80 6.60 4.36
C MET A 63 1.68 6.52 5.41
N LEU A 64 1.78 5.58 6.36
CA LEU A 64 0.83 5.46 7.46
C LEU A 64 0.92 6.66 8.42
N ALA A 65 2.13 7.07 8.80
CA ALA A 65 2.34 8.21 9.69
C ALA A 65 1.78 9.52 9.07
N MET A 66 2.00 9.74 7.78
CA MET A 66 1.42 10.88 7.05
C MET A 66 -0.11 10.83 7.03
N ALA A 67 -0.69 9.65 6.78
CA ALA A 67 -2.14 9.50 6.78
C ALA A 67 -2.74 9.83 8.15
N VAL A 68 -2.13 9.32 9.24
CA VAL A 68 -2.55 9.63 10.62
C VAL A 68 -2.40 11.13 10.90
N GLY A 69 -1.27 11.73 10.56
CA GLY A 69 -1.01 13.15 10.80
C GLY A 69 -2.03 14.08 10.12
N TRP A 70 -2.45 13.77 8.88
CA TRP A 70 -3.50 14.55 8.20
C TRP A 70 -4.88 14.38 8.84
N ILE A 71 -5.22 13.17 9.28
CA ILE A 71 -6.49 12.89 9.96
C ILE A 71 -6.57 13.64 11.29
N GLU A 72 -5.51 13.56 12.10
CA GLU A 72 -5.42 14.26 13.38
C GLU A 72 -5.42 15.79 13.20
N SER A 73 -4.91 16.28 12.07
CA SER A 73 -4.93 17.69 11.70
C SER A 73 -6.29 18.19 11.17
N GLY A 74 -7.30 17.32 11.08
CA GLY A 74 -8.64 17.68 10.59
C GLY A 74 -8.76 17.76 9.07
N GLU A 75 -7.77 17.28 8.30
CA GLU A 75 -7.76 17.31 6.83
C GLU A 75 -7.73 15.88 6.23
N PRO A 76 -8.77 15.05 6.47
CA PRO A 76 -8.78 13.65 6.05
C PRO A 76 -8.68 13.48 4.52
N GLU A 77 -9.13 14.46 3.73
CA GLU A 77 -9.00 14.41 2.27
C GLU A 77 -7.53 14.35 1.81
N LYS A 78 -6.61 14.89 2.62
CA LYS A 78 -5.17 14.90 2.36
C LYS A 78 -4.43 13.69 2.92
N MET A 79 -5.11 12.72 3.55
CA MET A 79 -4.49 11.52 4.15
C MET A 79 -3.55 10.74 3.22
N ARG A 80 -3.69 10.96 1.90
CA ARG A 80 -2.96 10.30 0.84
C ARG A 80 -1.80 11.13 0.27
N SER A 81 -1.62 12.36 0.75
CA SER A 81 -0.69 13.36 0.22
C SER A 81 0.65 13.29 0.96
N LEU A 82 1.74 13.11 0.20
CA LEU A 82 3.08 12.94 0.75
C LEU A 82 3.85 14.25 0.92
N VAL A 83 3.71 15.20 -0.01
CA VAL A 83 4.51 16.43 -0.08
C VAL A 83 3.60 17.62 -0.35
N GLN A 84 2.62 17.82 0.53
CA GLN A 84 1.76 18.99 0.44
C GLN A 84 1.99 19.87 1.65
N PRO A 85 2.40 21.14 1.47
CA PRO A 85 2.55 22.06 2.59
C PRO A 85 1.18 22.31 3.21
N ARG A 86 1.16 22.50 4.53
CA ARG A 86 -0.02 22.97 5.23
C ARG A 86 -0.35 24.39 4.73
N ALA A 87 -1.62 24.67 4.50
CA ALA A 87 -2.05 26.05 4.31
C ALA A 87 -1.80 26.77 5.65
N ALA A 88 -0.95 27.79 5.63
CA ALA A 88 -0.59 28.59 6.81
C ALA A 88 -1.82 29.30 7.38
#